data_AF-A0A3N5PPQ5-F1
#
_entry.id   AF-A0A3N5PPQ5-F1
#
_cell.length_a   1.000
_cell.length_b   1.000
_cell.length_c   1.000
_cell.angle_alpha   90.00
_cell.angle_beta   90.00
_cell.angle_gamma   90.00
#
_symmetry.space_group_name_H-M   'P 1'
#
loop_
_entity.id
_entity.type
_entity.pdbx_description
1 polymer ?
#
loop_
_entity_poly.entity_id
_entity_poly.type
_entity_poly.pdbx_seq_one_letter_code
_entity_poly.pdbx_strand_id
1 'polypeptide(L)'
;MPVETVQVEWVRDQVFLMADRFGFPIVMTQPSGVNGADLLPLSVIGCAAWDIVSIVRKQRQALTGLRVTAESVREDDPPWRFRKIRIVYRFSGHHLDPQKLGHAVELTEQKYCSTHATLRHVVELTSELTVVEDAEDGSQPGDQAVTLPVPSTPMPASQVVERFNEALNAQDVDAMMDLMTEDCVFENTSPAPDGARYEGKEAVR
;
A
#
# COMPACT_ATOMS: atom_id res chain seq x y z
N MET A 1 -21.09 -21.20 0.04
CA MET A 1 -20.04 -20.19 0.31
C MET A 1 -20.33 -19.00 -0.56
N PRO A 2 -20.27 -17.75 -0.06
CA PRO A 2 -20.45 -16.58 -0.91
C PRO A 2 -19.32 -16.52 -1.95
N VAL A 3 -19.65 -16.06 -3.16
CA VAL A 3 -18.66 -15.81 -4.22
C VAL A 3 -18.23 -14.35 -4.09
N GLU A 4 -16.92 -14.13 -3.94
CA GLU A 4 -16.34 -12.79 -3.99
C GLU A 4 -15.79 -12.53 -5.40
N THR A 5 -16.04 -11.35 -5.95
CA THR A 5 -15.59 -10.95 -7.29
C THR A 5 -14.75 -9.69 -7.19
N VAL A 6 -13.60 -9.69 -7.85
CA VAL A 6 -12.73 -8.52 -8.06
C VAL A 6 -12.57 -8.29 -9.55
N GLN A 7 -12.22 -7.08 -9.96
CA GLN A 7 -12.19 -6.70 -11.38
C GLN A 7 -10.88 -6.01 -11.75
N VAL A 8 -10.56 -6.06 -13.03
CA VAL A 8 -9.47 -5.30 -13.64
C VAL A 8 -9.93 -4.76 -14.98
N GLU A 9 -9.64 -3.48 -15.22
CA GLU A 9 -9.88 -2.81 -16.49
C GLU A 9 -8.54 -2.34 -17.07
N TRP A 10 -8.32 -2.63 -18.35
CA TRP A 10 -7.24 -2.03 -19.10
C TRP A 10 -7.67 -0.63 -19.54
N VAL A 11 -6.99 0.39 -19.03
CA VAL A 11 -7.36 1.79 -19.29
C VAL A 11 -6.69 2.27 -20.57
N ARG A 12 -5.36 2.16 -20.62
CA ARG A 12 -4.52 2.50 -21.79
C ARG A 12 -3.09 2.03 -21.55
N ASP A 13 -2.33 1.83 -22.62
CA ASP A 13 -0.89 1.52 -22.55
C ASP A 13 -0.59 0.40 -21.55
N GLN A 14 0.29 0.66 -20.57
CA GLN A 14 0.63 -0.25 -19.47
C GLN A 14 -0.15 0.03 -18.18
N VAL A 15 -1.28 0.75 -18.25
CA VAL A 15 -2.08 1.17 -17.09
C VAL A 15 -3.34 0.31 -16.96
N PHE A 16 -3.49 -0.28 -15.79
CA PHE A 16 -4.64 -1.11 -15.40
C PHE A 16 -5.23 -0.59 -14.10
N LEU A 17 -6.56 -0.49 -14.06
CA LEU A 17 -7.32 -0.16 -12.85
C LEU A 17 -7.93 -1.45 -12.29
N MET A 18 -7.46 -1.90 -11.15
CA MET A 18 -8.06 -3.00 -10.40
C MET A 18 -9.06 -2.46 -9.39
N ALA A 19 -10.09 -3.23 -9.08
CA ALA A 19 -11.05 -2.92 -8.02
C ALA A 19 -11.33 -4.16 -7.16
N ASP A 20 -11.37 -3.97 -5.84
CA ASP A 20 -11.78 -5.02 -4.92
C ASP A 20 -13.29 -5.31 -5.00
N ARG A 21 -13.80 -6.20 -4.13
CA ARG A 21 -15.23 -6.57 -4.10
C ARG A 21 -16.18 -5.44 -3.71
N PHE A 22 -15.65 -4.33 -3.21
CA PHE A 22 -16.39 -3.13 -2.82
C PHE A 22 -16.18 -1.97 -3.80
N GLY A 23 -15.37 -2.16 -4.85
CA GLY A 23 -15.05 -1.12 -5.83
C GLY A 23 -13.88 -0.21 -5.44
N PHE A 24 -13.09 -0.55 -4.40
CA PHE A 24 -11.92 0.26 -4.05
C PHE A 24 -10.77 0.00 -5.02
N PRO A 25 -10.19 1.06 -5.62
CA PRO A 25 -9.27 0.90 -6.72
C PRO A 25 -7.81 0.66 -6.28
N ILE A 26 -7.07 -0.08 -7.11
CA ILE A 26 -5.61 -0.18 -7.12
C ILE A 26 -5.13 0.09 -8.54
N VAL A 27 -4.20 1.02 -8.72
CA VAL A 27 -3.59 1.29 -10.04
C VAL A 27 -2.34 0.41 -10.21
N MET A 28 -2.31 -0.36 -11.29
CA MET A 28 -1.13 -1.11 -11.74
C MET A 28 -0.57 -0.48 -13.01
N THR A 29 0.74 -0.22 -13.01
CA THR A 29 1.42 0.41 -14.13
C THR A 29 2.88 -0.01 -14.22
N GLN A 30 3.44 -0.01 -15.44
CA GLN A 30 4.85 -0.32 -15.72
C GLN A 30 5.46 0.74 -16.66
N PRO A 31 6.75 1.09 -16.51
CA PRO A 31 7.72 0.55 -15.54
C PRO A 31 7.64 1.19 -14.14
N SER A 32 6.87 2.26 -13.98
CA SER A 32 6.86 3.10 -12.78
C SER A 32 5.57 2.92 -11.98
N GLY A 33 5.49 1.86 -11.18
CA GLY A 33 4.39 1.59 -10.27
C GLY A 33 4.33 0.13 -9.83
N VAL A 34 3.24 -0.25 -9.16
CA VAL A 34 2.99 -1.64 -8.77
C VAL A 34 2.75 -2.46 -10.04
N ASN A 35 3.56 -3.49 -10.26
CA ASN A 35 3.31 -4.45 -11.34
C ASN A 35 2.46 -5.64 -10.83
N GLY A 36 1.94 -6.45 -11.74
CA GLY A 36 1.03 -7.54 -11.37
C GLY A 36 1.66 -8.63 -10.50
N ALA A 37 2.96 -8.87 -10.63
CA ALA A 37 3.67 -9.83 -9.80
C ALA A 37 3.90 -9.30 -8.37
N ASP A 38 4.06 -7.99 -8.18
CA ASP A 38 4.23 -7.37 -6.86
C ASP A 38 3.00 -7.56 -5.97
N LEU A 39 1.81 -7.68 -6.56
CA LEU A 39 0.55 -7.85 -5.84
C LEU A 39 0.52 -9.12 -4.99
N LEU A 40 1.21 -10.19 -5.41
CA LEU A 40 1.23 -11.45 -4.66
C LEU A 40 1.97 -11.32 -3.31
N PRO A 41 3.25 -10.91 -3.25
CA PRO A 41 3.92 -10.68 -1.97
C PRO A 41 3.26 -9.54 -1.17
N LEU A 42 2.73 -8.49 -1.82
CA LEU A 42 1.95 -7.44 -1.14
C LEU A 42 0.71 -8.00 -0.44
N SER A 43 -0.01 -8.92 -1.10
CA SER A 43 -1.17 -9.60 -0.54
C SER A 43 -0.83 -10.44 0.70
N VAL A 44 0.32 -11.12 0.69
CA VAL A 44 0.79 -11.89 1.86
C VAL A 44 1.10 -10.99 3.05
N ILE A 45 1.94 -9.96 2.85
CA ILE A 45 2.35 -9.10 3.96
C ILE A 45 1.21 -8.21 4.45
N GLY A 46 0.33 -7.75 3.56
CA GLY A 46 -0.83 -6.93 3.93
C GLY A 46 -1.85 -7.71 4.76
N CYS A 47 -2.19 -8.92 4.31
CA CYS A 47 -3.09 -9.80 5.07
C CYS A 47 -2.49 -10.16 6.44
N ALA A 48 -1.20 -10.48 6.51
CA ALA A 48 -0.54 -10.80 7.78
C ALA A 48 -0.46 -9.59 8.71
N ALA A 49 -0.09 -8.41 8.21
CA ALA A 49 0.05 -7.20 9.01
C ALA A 49 -1.28 -6.80 9.68
N TRP A 50 -2.40 -6.93 8.97
CA TRP A 50 -3.73 -6.64 9.51
C TRP A 50 -4.04 -7.50 10.76
N ASP A 51 -3.82 -8.81 10.67
CA ASP A 51 -4.06 -9.75 11.76
C ASP A 51 -3.10 -9.51 12.92
N ILE A 52 -1.80 -9.33 12.64
CA ILE A 52 -0.77 -9.07 13.65
C ILE A 52 -1.11 -7.82 14.46
N VAL A 53 -1.43 -6.69 13.82
CA VAL A 53 -1.79 -5.44 14.53
C VAL A 53 -3.01 -5.67 15.42
N SER A 54 -4.01 -6.41 14.93
CA SER A 54 -5.22 -6.76 15.70
C SER A 54 -4.88 -7.60 16.95
N ILE A 55 -4.01 -8.61 16.81
CA ILE A 55 -3.61 -9.49 17.92
C ILE A 55 -2.75 -8.75 18.94
N VAL A 56 -1.73 -8.03 18.49
CA VAL A 56 -0.77 -7.31 19.36
C VAL A 56 -1.48 -6.22 20.17
N ARG A 57 -2.44 -5.50 19.58
CA ARG A 57 -3.29 -4.54 20.30
C ARG A 57 -4.16 -5.22 21.36
N LYS A 58 -4.75 -6.39 21.06
CA LYS A 58 -5.52 -7.18 22.04
C LYS A 58 -4.65 -7.69 23.20
N GLN A 59 -3.37 -7.96 22.95
CA GLN A 59 -2.37 -8.29 23.97
C GLN A 59 -1.89 -7.08 24.79
N ARG A 60 -2.46 -5.88 24.55
CA ARG A 60 -2.14 -4.61 25.24
C ARG A 60 -0.67 -4.22 25.13
N GLN A 61 -0.03 -4.54 24.01
CA GLN A 61 1.32 -4.05 23.71
C GLN A 61 1.26 -2.59 23.22
N ALA A 62 2.21 -1.76 23.62
CA ALA A 62 2.29 -0.35 23.22
C ALA A 62 2.94 -0.21 21.84
N LEU A 63 2.30 -0.80 20.83
CA LEU A 63 2.73 -0.78 19.43
C LEU A 63 2.46 0.59 18.80
N THR A 64 3.49 1.23 18.27
CA THR A 64 3.41 2.51 17.57
C THR A 64 3.56 2.34 16.05
N GLY A 65 4.27 1.30 15.61
CA GLY A 65 4.49 1.04 14.19
C GLY A 65 4.70 -0.43 13.85
N LEU A 66 4.29 -0.81 12.65
CA LEU A 66 4.63 -2.09 12.03
C LEU A 66 5.04 -1.83 10.58
N ARG A 67 6.27 -2.17 10.23
CA ARG A 67 6.74 -2.21 8.85
C ARG A 67 6.99 -3.66 8.47
N VAL A 68 6.46 -4.08 7.33
CA VAL A 68 6.65 -5.44 6.80
C VAL A 68 7.22 -5.33 5.40
N THR A 69 8.28 -6.08 5.12
CA THR A 69 8.88 -6.18 3.79
C THR A 69 8.87 -7.63 3.32
N ALA A 70 8.73 -7.83 2.01
CA ALA A 70 8.84 -9.14 1.39
C ALA A 70 9.87 -9.13 0.26
N GLU A 71 10.78 -10.09 0.31
CA GLU A 71 11.76 -10.36 -0.75
C GLU A 71 11.37 -11.65 -1.45
N SER A 72 11.21 -11.62 -2.77
CA SER A 72 10.72 -12.76 -3.54
C SER A 72 11.78 -13.30 -4.49
N VAL A 73 11.92 -14.62 -4.56
CA VAL A 73 12.70 -15.33 -5.57
C VAL A 73 11.74 -16.04 -6.52
N ARG A 74 11.95 -15.85 -7.82
CA ARG A 74 11.16 -16.47 -8.89
C ARG A 74 12.05 -17.36 -9.76
N GLU A 75 11.44 -18.28 -10.50
CA GLU A 75 12.14 -19.00 -11.57
C GLU A 75 12.72 -18.03 -12.60
N ASP A 76 13.84 -18.39 -13.22
CA ASP A 76 14.50 -17.57 -14.25
C ASP A 76 13.73 -17.59 -15.60
N ASP A 77 13.07 -18.71 -15.90
CA ASP A 77 12.34 -18.92 -17.14
C ASP A 77 10.82 -18.78 -16.96
N PRO A 78 10.08 -18.35 -18.01
CA PRO A 78 8.63 -18.34 -18.01
C PRO A 78 8.06 -19.72 -17.61
N PRO A 79 7.05 -19.78 -16.72
CA PRO A 79 6.19 -18.68 -16.28
C PRO A 79 6.66 -17.93 -15.01
N TRP A 80 7.96 -17.96 -14.66
CA TRP A 80 8.57 -17.22 -13.54
C TRP A 80 7.82 -17.40 -12.22
N ARG A 81 7.55 -18.64 -11.80
CA ARG A 81 6.78 -18.88 -10.57
C ARG A 81 7.56 -18.43 -9.34
N PHE A 82 6.83 -17.97 -8.33
CA PHE A 82 7.42 -17.73 -7.00
C PHE A 82 7.93 -19.04 -6.41
N ARG A 83 9.16 -19.00 -5.90
CA ARG A 83 9.82 -20.13 -5.23
C ARG A 83 9.97 -19.87 -3.75
N LYS A 84 10.40 -18.65 -3.40
CA LYS A 84 10.60 -18.23 -2.02
C LYS A 84 10.09 -16.82 -1.82
N ILE A 85 9.48 -16.57 -0.66
CA ILE A 85 9.19 -15.22 -0.18
C ILE A 85 9.71 -15.13 1.27
N ARG A 86 10.68 -14.24 1.49
CA ARG A 86 11.20 -13.90 2.81
C ARG A 86 10.50 -12.65 3.32
N ILE A 87 9.82 -12.79 4.46
CA ILE A 87 9.05 -11.75 5.12
C ILE A 87 9.84 -11.25 6.32
N VAL A 88 9.99 -9.94 6.44
CA VAL A 88 10.66 -9.31 7.58
C VAL A 88 9.68 -8.36 8.26
N TYR A 89 9.31 -8.68 9.49
CA TYR A 89 8.48 -7.85 10.35
C TYR A 89 9.38 -6.96 11.21
N ARG A 90 9.12 -5.65 11.19
CA ARG A 90 9.76 -4.68 12.06
C ARG A 90 8.71 -3.98 12.90
N PHE A 91 8.72 -4.27 14.19
CA PHE A 91 7.85 -3.67 15.18
C PHE A 91 8.53 -2.45 15.81
N SER A 92 7.76 -1.39 16.02
CA SER A 92 8.16 -0.19 16.75
C SER A 92 7.18 0.08 17.88
N GLY A 93 7.68 0.47 19.05
CA GLY A 93 6.85 0.80 20.21
C GLY A 93 7.63 0.86 21.51
N HIS A 94 6.88 0.88 22.61
CA HIS A 94 7.42 1.00 23.97
C HIS A 94 7.27 -0.31 24.75
N HIS A 95 8.37 -0.80 25.32
CA HIS A 95 8.41 -2.00 26.17
C HIS A 95 7.69 -3.21 25.54
N LEU A 96 7.88 -3.41 24.24
CA LEU A 96 7.25 -4.50 23.51
C LEU A 96 7.82 -5.84 23.96
N ASP A 97 6.95 -6.80 24.27
CA ASP A 97 7.32 -8.16 24.66
C ASP A 97 7.58 -9.02 23.40
N PRO A 98 8.84 -9.40 23.12
CA PRO A 98 9.16 -10.14 21.90
C PRO A 98 8.49 -11.51 21.81
N GLN A 99 8.17 -12.15 22.94
CA GLN A 99 7.49 -13.45 22.93
C GLN A 99 6.04 -13.31 22.48
N LYS A 100 5.35 -12.25 22.93
CA LYS A 100 3.99 -11.95 22.51
C LYS A 100 3.90 -11.58 21.04
N LEU A 101 4.88 -10.81 20.55
CA LEU A 101 5.00 -10.48 19.12
C LEU A 101 5.24 -11.73 18.28
N GLY A 102 6.18 -12.60 18.70
CA GLY A 102 6.45 -13.87 18.03
C GLY A 102 5.21 -14.76 17.98
N HIS A 103 4.46 -14.85 19.08
CA HIS A 103 3.21 -15.60 19.11
C HIS A 103 2.14 -15.00 18.19
N ALA A 104 2.06 -13.68 18.07
CA ALA A 104 1.12 -13.01 17.17
C ALA A 104 1.42 -13.31 15.68
N VAL A 105 2.71 -13.31 15.32
CA VAL A 105 3.17 -13.69 13.97
C VAL A 105 2.84 -15.16 13.70
N GLU A 106 3.22 -16.07 14.60
CA GLU A 106 2.97 -17.51 14.46
C GLU A 106 1.48 -17.81 14.27
N LEU A 107 0.64 -17.23 15.12
CA LEU A 107 -0.81 -17.44 15.06
C LEU A 107 -1.40 -16.91 13.76
N THR A 108 -0.89 -15.79 13.25
CA THR A 108 -1.29 -15.23 11.97
C THR A 108 -0.94 -16.15 10.81
N GLU A 109 0.31 -16.61 10.73
CA GLU A 109 0.83 -17.42 9.64
C GLU A 109 0.25 -18.84 9.60
N GLN A 110 -0.07 -19.41 10.76
CA GLN A 110 -0.60 -20.76 10.86
C GLN A 110 -2.13 -20.81 10.76
N LYS A 111 -2.85 -19.80 11.30
CA LYS A 111 -4.29 -19.89 11.53
C LYS A 111 -5.14 -18.83 10.84
N TYR A 112 -4.70 -17.57 10.75
CA TYR A 112 -5.59 -16.47 10.35
C TYR A 112 -5.36 -15.96 8.92
N CYS A 113 -4.10 -15.75 8.51
CA CYS A 113 -3.78 -15.18 7.21
C CYS A 113 -4.06 -16.19 6.10
N SER A 114 -5.17 -15.98 5.38
CA SER A 114 -5.64 -16.90 4.34
C SER A 114 -4.69 -16.96 3.14
N THR A 115 -4.03 -15.84 2.82
CA THR A 115 -3.06 -15.75 1.72
C THR A 115 -1.79 -16.55 2.05
N HIS A 116 -1.27 -16.41 3.28
CA HIS A 116 -0.16 -17.22 3.77
C HIS A 116 -0.52 -18.71 3.81
N ALA A 117 -1.70 -19.05 4.37
CA ALA A 117 -2.17 -20.43 4.45
C ALA A 117 -2.36 -21.09 3.07
N THR A 118 -2.72 -20.30 2.05
CA THR A 118 -2.86 -20.78 0.67
C THR A 118 -1.49 -21.02 0.02
N LEU A 119 -0.54 -20.10 0.21
CA LEU A 119 0.74 -20.13 -0.51
C LEU A 119 1.80 -21.03 0.12
N ARG A 120 1.77 -21.28 1.43
CA ARG A 120 2.79 -22.08 2.15
C ARG A 120 2.98 -23.51 1.61
N HIS A 121 2.04 -24.01 0.82
CA HIS A 121 2.09 -25.35 0.21
C HIS A 121 2.82 -25.38 -1.13
N VAL A 122 3.05 -24.23 -1.75
CA VAL A 122 3.59 -24.09 -3.11
C VAL A 122 4.76 -23.11 -3.22
N VAL A 123 4.93 -22.24 -2.22
CA VAL A 123 6.03 -21.27 -2.09
C VAL A 123 6.68 -21.45 -0.72
N GLU A 124 8.00 -21.44 -0.66
CA GLU A 124 8.75 -21.40 0.61
C GLU A 124 8.55 -20.03 1.25
N LEU A 125 7.83 -19.98 2.37
CA LEU A 125 7.61 -18.75 3.14
C LEU A 125 8.48 -18.79 4.40
N THR A 126 9.33 -17.78 4.57
CA THR A 126 10.19 -17.63 5.76
C THR A 126 9.98 -16.28 6.38
N SER A 127 9.84 -16.22 7.70
CA SER A 127 9.60 -14.99 8.44
C SER A 127 10.71 -14.69 9.44
N GLU A 128 11.09 -13.42 9.55
CA GLU A 128 11.96 -12.90 10.59
C GLU A 128 11.29 -11.70 11.26
N LEU A 129 11.55 -11.48 12.55
CA LEU A 129 11.03 -10.32 13.26
C LEU A 129 12.15 -9.57 13.98
N THR A 130 11.99 -8.25 14.03
CA THR A 130 12.86 -7.32 14.76
C THR A 130 12.01 -6.31 15.53
N VAL A 131 12.53 -5.86 16.67
CA VAL A 131 11.87 -4.87 17.53
C VAL A 131 12.78 -3.65 17.63
N VAL A 132 12.20 -2.48 17.41
CA VAL A 132 12.84 -1.18 17.58
C VAL A 132 12.13 -0.48 18.72
N GLU A 133 12.87 -0.15 19.78
CA GLU A 133 12.34 0.67 20.86
C GLU A 133 12.25 2.12 20.38
N ASP A 134 11.11 2.76 20.59
CA ASP A 134 10.97 4.18 20.31
C ASP A 134 11.78 5.00 21.34
N ALA A 135 12.43 6.07 20.89
CA ALA A 135 13.13 6.97 21.81
C ALA A 135 12.14 7.57 22.82
N GLU A 136 12.53 7.65 24.11
CA GLU A 136 11.71 8.26 25.17
C GLU A 136 11.50 9.78 24.99
N ASP A 137 12.20 10.39 24.04
CA ASP A 137 12.00 11.78 23.67
C ASP A 137 10.81 11.85 22.71
N GLY A 138 9.77 12.61 23.08
CA GLY A 138 8.49 12.75 22.36
C GLY A 138 8.57 13.31 20.92
N SER A 139 9.76 13.34 20.33
CA SER A 139 9.97 13.38 18.90
C SER A 139 9.75 12.00 18.29
N GLN A 140 8.55 11.82 17.73
CA GLN A 140 8.19 10.72 16.84
C GLN A 140 9.38 10.37 15.92
N PRO A 141 9.80 9.07 15.82
CA PRO A 141 10.73 8.66 14.79
C PRO A 141 10.17 9.11 13.45
N GLY A 142 10.97 9.90 12.74
CA GLY A 142 10.58 10.71 11.59
C GLY A 142 9.45 10.13 10.76
N ASP A 143 8.46 10.99 10.60
CA ASP A 143 7.50 11.09 9.52
C ASP A 143 8.13 10.86 8.14
N GLN A 144 8.51 9.62 7.87
CA GLN A 144 8.27 9.02 6.57
C GLN A 144 7.02 8.18 6.73
N ALA A 145 5.92 8.83 7.15
CA ALA A 145 4.65 8.39 6.65
C ALA A 145 4.80 8.39 5.12
N VAL A 146 4.67 7.20 4.52
CA VAL A 146 4.09 7.20 3.19
C VAL A 146 2.70 7.75 3.43
N THR A 147 2.53 9.06 3.23
CA THR A 147 1.22 9.70 3.23
C THR A 147 0.52 9.17 1.99
N LEU A 148 -0.07 7.97 2.11
CA LEU A 148 -1.09 7.56 1.18
C LEU A 148 -2.23 8.57 1.41
N PRO A 149 -2.63 9.37 0.41
CA PRO A 149 -3.76 10.26 0.58
C PRO A 149 -4.97 9.40 0.92
N VAL A 150 -5.43 9.48 2.17
CA VAL A 150 -6.71 8.91 2.59
C VAL A 150 -7.72 10.04 2.40
N PRO A 151 -8.54 10.03 1.34
CA PRO A 151 -9.58 11.04 1.17
C PRO A 151 -10.56 10.98 2.33
N SER A 152 -10.88 12.14 2.89
CA SER A 152 -11.68 12.32 4.10
C SER A 152 -13.20 12.36 3.85
N THR A 153 -13.71 11.88 2.71
CA THR A 153 -15.17 11.79 2.41
C THR A 153 -15.46 10.79 1.26
N PRO A 154 -16.71 10.29 1.11
CA PRO A 154 -17.04 8.95 0.57
C PRO A 154 -17.27 8.90 -0.94
N MET A 155 -16.40 9.53 -1.74
CA MET A 155 -16.41 9.29 -3.19
C MET A 155 -15.32 8.28 -3.54
N PRO A 156 -15.63 7.18 -4.25
CA PRO A 156 -14.62 6.29 -4.80
C PRO A 156 -13.59 7.09 -5.60
N ALA A 157 -12.29 6.76 -5.49
CA ALA A 157 -11.25 7.53 -6.18
C ALA A 157 -11.44 7.55 -7.71
N SER A 158 -12.06 6.51 -8.30
CA SER A 158 -12.46 6.49 -9.71
C SER A 158 -13.40 7.63 -10.08
N GLN A 159 -14.39 7.94 -9.23
CA GLN A 159 -15.34 9.02 -9.46
C GLN A 159 -14.68 10.40 -9.38
N VAL A 160 -13.66 10.57 -8.53
CA VAL A 160 -12.85 11.80 -8.50
C VAL A 160 -12.08 11.97 -9.80
N VAL A 161 -11.47 10.89 -10.31
CA VAL A 161 -10.73 10.88 -11.58
C VAL A 161 -11.65 11.18 -12.77
N GLU A 162 -12.84 10.57 -12.83
CA GLU A 162 -13.83 10.83 -13.87
C GLU A 162 -14.26 12.29 -13.88
N ARG A 163 -14.63 12.84 -12.73
CA ARG A 163 -15.04 14.25 -12.62
C ARG A 163 -13.93 15.22 -12.96
N PHE A 164 -12.69 14.92 -12.58
CA PHE A 164 -11.54 15.74 -12.94
C PHE A 164 -11.29 15.70 -14.46
N ASN A 165 -11.40 14.53 -15.07
CA ASN A 165 -11.27 14.37 -16.52
C ASN A 165 -12.41 15.09 -17.28
N GLU A 166 -13.65 15.04 -16.79
CA GLU A 166 -14.76 15.81 -17.35
C GLU A 166 -14.50 17.33 -17.29
N ALA A 167 -14.04 17.83 -16.13
CA ALA A 167 -13.69 19.24 -15.96
C ALA A 167 -12.54 19.65 -16.90
N LEU A 168 -11.50 18.81 -17.03
CA LEU A 168 -10.39 19.04 -17.95
C LEU A 168 -10.85 19.09 -19.41
N ASN A 169 -11.69 18.14 -19.84
CA ASN A 169 -12.22 18.10 -21.20
C ASN A 169 -13.15 19.30 -21.49
N ALA A 170 -13.88 19.77 -20.49
CA ALA A 170 -14.71 20.97 -20.57
C ALA A 170 -13.90 22.28 -20.46
N GLN A 171 -12.58 22.19 -20.18
CA GLN A 171 -11.71 23.33 -19.87
C GLN A 171 -12.25 24.18 -18.69
N ASP A 172 -12.93 23.53 -17.74
CA ASP A 172 -13.48 24.15 -16.54
C ASP A 172 -12.45 24.13 -15.42
N VAL A 173 -11.68 25.21 -15.32
CA VAL A 173 -10.62 25.37 -14.32
C VAL A 173 -11.19 25.35 -12.90
N ASP A 174 -12.33 25.97 -12.66
CA ASP A 174 -12.90 26.04 -11.31
C ASP A 174 -13.30 24.64 -10.81
N ALA A 175 -13.94 23.84 -11.67
CA ALA A 175 -14.28 22.45 -11.35
C ALA A 175 -13.04 21.55 -11.15
N MET A 176 -11.94 21.80 -11.88
CA MET A 176 -10.67 21.12 -11.65
C MET A 176 -10.08 21.49 -10.28
N MET A 177 -10.02 22.78 -9.94
CA MET A 177 -9.45 23.27 -8.68
C MET A 177 -10.24 22.79 -7.45
N ASP A 178 -11.56 22.64 -7.57
CA ASP A 178 -12.42 22.11 -6.51
C ASP A 178 -12.11 20.64 -6.14
N LEU A 179 -11.56 19.88 -7.09
CA LEU A 179 -11.21 18.47 -6.91
C LEU A 179 -9.77 18.26 -6.41
N MET A 180 -8.94 19.30 -6.43
CA MET A 180 -7.56 19.25 -5.94
C MET A 180 -7.52 19.46 -4.42
N THR A 181 -6.45 19.02 -3.77
CA THR A 181 -6.19 19.31 -2.35
C THR A 181 -5.42 20.63 -2.21
N GLU A 182 -5.50 21.27 -1.04
CA GLU A 182 -4.82 22.57 -0.81
C GLU A 182 -3.28 22.47 -0.94
N ASP A 183 -2.73 21.29 -0.71
CA ASP A 183 -1.31 20.95 -0.81
C ASP A 183 -0.91 20.37 -2.18
N CYS A 184 -1.71 20.60 -3.23
CA CYS A 184 -1.41 20.08 -4.56
C CYS A 184 -0.06 20.61 -5.10
N VAL A 185 0.68 19.76 -5.81
CA VAL A 185 1.91 20.13 -6.51
C VAL A 185 1.74 19.83 -8.00
N PHE A 186 2.02 20.81 -8.86
CA PHE A 186 2.02 20.66 -10.31
C PHE A 186 3.42 20.89 -10.86
N GLU A 187 3.92 19.94 -11.65
CA GLU A 187 5.23 20.03 -12.30
C GLU A 187 5.05 20.12 -13.81
N ASN A 188 5.50 21.25 -14.37
CA ASN A 188 5.56 21.50 -15.80
C ASN A 188 6.97 21.20 -16.29
N THR A 189 7.11 20.50 -17.41
CA THR A 189 8.40 20.22 -18.06
C THR A 189 8.93 21.40 -18.90
N SER A 190 8.20 22.52 -18.94
CA SER A 190 8.59 23.79 -19.57
C SER A 190 8.78 24.89 -18.52
N PRO A 191 9.79 25.78 -18.69
CA PRO A 191 10.82 25.77 -19.72
C PRO A 191 11.94 24.77 -19.42
N ALA A 192 12.53 24.17 -20.46
CA ALA A 192 13.73 23.36 -20.30
C ALA A 192 14.91 24.20 -19.77
N PRO A 193 15.86 23.63 -19.01
CA PRO A 193 16.01 22.19 -18.69
C PRO A 193 15.26 21.74 -17.43
N ASP A 194 14.90 22.66 -16.54
CA ASP A 194 14.47 22.34 -15.17
C ASP A 194 12.95 22.36 -14.98
N GLY A 195 12.20 22.82 -15.98
CA GLY A 195 10.75 22.94 -15.90
C GLY A 195 10.30 24.05 -14.95
N ALA A 196 9.08 23.93 -14.44
CA ALA A 196 8.51 24.79 -13.43
C ALA A 196 7.67 23.97 -12.45
N ARG A 197 7.82 24.24 -11.16
CA ARG A 197 7.06 23.59 -10.09
C ARG A 197 6.17 24.61 -9.40
N TYR A 198 4.91 24.25 -9.21
CA TYR A 198 3.88 25.07 -8.61
C TYR A 198 3.32 24.33 -7.40
N GLU A 199 3.27 24.99 -6.24
CA GLU A 199 2.82 24.39 -4.99
C GLU A 199 1.62 25.17 -4.44
N GLY A 200 0.57 24.42 -4.09
CA GLY A 200 -0.72 24.96 -3.64
C GLY A 200 -1.64 25.35 -4.78
N LYS A 201 -2.95 25.31 -4.52
CA LYS A 201 -3.99 25.55 -5.53
C LYS A 201 -3.84 26.90 -6.24
N GLU A 202 -3.51 27.95 -5.48
CA GLU A 202 -3.36 29.29 -6.05
C GLU A 202 -2.23 29.35 -7.10
N ALA A 203 -1.14 28.62 -6.90
CA ALA A 203 -0.02 28.60 -7.84
C ALA A 203 -0.28 27.72 -9.07
N VAL A 204 -1.16 26.72 -8.96
CA VAL A 204 -1.50 25.78 -10.04
C VAL A 204 -2.55 26.35 -11.00
N ARG A 205 -3.39 27.27 -10.53
CA ARG A 205 -4.45 27.90 -11.32
C ARG A 205 -3.92 28.73 -12.49
#